data_AF-A0A7S1KD23-F1
#
_entry.id   AF-A0A7S1KD23-F1
#
_cell.length_a   1.000
_cell.length_b   1.000
_cell.length_c   1.000
_cell.angle_alpha   90.00
_cell.angle_beta   90.00
_cell.angle_gamma   90.00
#
_symmetry.space_group_name_H-M   'P 1'
#
loop_
_entity.id
_entity.type
_entity.pdbx_description
1 polymer ?
#
loop_
_entity_poly.entity_id
_entity_poly.type
_entity_poly.pdbx_seq_one_letter_code
_entity_poly.pdbx_strand_id
1 'polypeptide(L)'
;WFARVDGMVRAELSGEAVLKDRFGRRLLYEIPFSARARRGQLGGMFQVLQERKAALRIREYSLSQPTLEQVFIRFANRQQQLEQQDVTFAQPPSMWTRMTGGGGGSSVAPVAVQPQ
;
A
#
# COMPACT_ATOMS: atom_id res chain seq x y z
N TRP A 1 -17.38 24.08 7.50
CA TRP A 1 -16.30 23.61 8.42
C TRP A 1 -15.38 22.61 7.74
N PHE A 2 -15.87 21.44 7.30
CA PHE A 2 -15.07 20.37 6.67
C PHE A 2 -14.18 20.86 5.53
N ALA A 3 -14.72 21.61 4.56
CA ALA A 3 -13.93 22.15 3.45
C ALA A 3 -12.76 23.04 3.88
N ARG A 4 -12.90 23.77 5.00
CA ARG A 4 -11.82 24.59 5.56
C ARG A 4 -10.72 23.74 6.18
N VAL A 5 -11.11 22.65 6.85
CA VAL A 5 -10.15 21.70 7.42
C VAL A 5 -9.44 20.93 6.30
N ASP A 6 -10.18 20.45 5.30
CA ASP A 6 -9.60 19.76 4.14
C ASP A 6 -8.64 20.66 3.37
N GLY A 7 -9.03 21.91 3.12
CA GLY A 7 -8.16 22.90 2.50
C GLY A 7 -6.86 23.13 3.28
N MET A 8 -6.94 23.26 4.62
CA MET A 8 -5.76 23.39 5.47
C MET A 8 -4.87 22.14 5.41
N VAL A 9 -5.46 20.94 5.50
CA VAL A 9 -4.70 19.69 5.43
C VAL A 9 -3.96 19.60 4.09
N ARG A 10 -4.62 19.91 2.97
CA ARG A 10 -4.02 19.83 1.64
C ARG A 10 -2.97 20.92 1.38
N ALA A 11 -3.22 22.14 1.84
CA ALA A 11 -2.33 23.26 1.60
C ALA A 11 -1.11 23.26 2.55
N GLU A 12 -1.31 22.90 3.82
CA GLU A 12 -0.32 23.14 4.88
C GLU A 12 0.35 21.89 5.42
N LEU A 13 -0.32 20.72 5.34
CA LEU A 13 0.25 19.43 5.75
C LEU A 13 0.76 18.65 4.54
N SER A 14 -0.13 18.29 3.61
CA SER A 14 0.21 17.51 2.42
C SER A 14 -0.89 17.56 1.37
N GLY A 15 -0.55 17.96 0.15
CA GLY A 15 -1.47 17.89 -0.99
C GLY A 15 -1.87 16.46 -1.35
N GLU A 16 -1.02 15.48 -1.04
CA GLU A 16 -1.22 14.05 -1.26
C GLU A 16 -1.99 13.39 -0.10
N ALA A 17 -2.47 14.13 0.88
CA ALA A 17 -3.28 13.58 1.96
C ALA A 17 -4.56 12.93 1.42
N VAL A 18 -4.84 11.71 1.87
CA VAL A 18 -6.01 10.92 1.47
C VAL A 18 -6.99 10.89 2.63
N LEU A 19 -8.21 11.37 2.40
CA LEU A 19 -9.30 11.20 3.36
C LEU A 19 -9.74 9.73 3.36
N LYS A 20 -9.49 9.02 4.46
CA LYS A 20 -9.90 7.62 4.64
C LYS A 20 -11.32 7.51 5.15
N ASP A 21 -11.71 8.43 6.03
CA ASP A 21 -13.02 8.35 6.65
C ASP A 21 -13.55 9.70 7.14
N ARG A 22 -14.88 9.76 7.26
CA ARG A 22 -15.63 10.88 7.82
C ARG A 22 -16.75 10.36 8.72
N PHE A 23 -16.51 10.45 10.03
CA PHE A 23 -17.50 10.08 11.04
C PHE A 23 -17.99 11.30 11.82
N GLY A 24 -19.25 11.69 11.57
CA GLY A 24 -19.86 12.85 12.20
C GLY A 24 -19.02 14.12 11.95
N ARG A 25 -18.41 14.65 13.01
CA ARG A 25 -17.56 15.87 12.97
C ARG A 25 -16.06 15.57 13.05
N ARG A 26 -15.66 14.35 12.69
CA ARG A 26 -14.26 13.90 12.62
C ARG A 26 -13.87 13.55 11.18
N LEU A 27 -12.64 13.82 10.83
CA LEU A 27 -12.02 13.48 9.55
C LEU A 27 -10.78 12.66 9.82
N LEU A 28 -10.60 11.54 9.12
CA LEU A 28 -9.43 10.69 9.22
C LEU A 28 -8.62 10.80 7.93
N TYR A 29 -7.38 11.28 8.05
CA TYR A 29 -6.47 11.42 6.90
C TYR A 29 -5.32 10.42 7.02
N GLU A 30 -4.96 9.80 5.89
CA GLU A 30 -3.68 9.12 5.71
C GLU A 30 -2.75 10.06 4.94
N ILE A 31 -1.58 10.31 5.51
CA ILE A 31 -0.59 11.21 4.92
C ILE A 31 0.62 10.38 4.48
N PRO A 32 0.90 10.34 3.16
CA PRO A 32 2.04 9.59 2.63
C PRO A 32 3.37 10.01 3.28
N PHE A 33 4.29 9.06 3.40
CA PHE A 33 5.62 9.34 3.94
C PHE A 33 6.42 10.32 3.06
N SER A 34 6.23 10.28 1.74
CA SER A 34 6.79 11.24 0.77
C SER A 34 6.44 12.69 1.13
N ALA A 35 5.20 12.93 1.54
CA ALA A 35 4.74 14.27 1.88
C ALA A 35 5.24 14.78 3.23
N ARG A 36 5.65 13.88 4.13
CA ARG A 36 6.22 14.23 5.45
C ARG A 36 7.56 14.96 5.33
N ALA A 37 8.20 14.92 4.16
CA ALA A 37 9.45 15.63 3.87
C ALA A 37 9.27 17.17 3.81
N ARG A 38 8.09 17.70 3.45
CA ARG A 38 7.89 19.17 3.34
C ARG A 38 7.86 19.91 4.67
N ARG A 39 7.28 19.30 5.71
CA ARG A 39 7.10 19.92 7.03
C ARG A 39 7.95 19.27 8.13
N GLY A 40 8.71 18.22 7.80
CA GLY A 40 9.64 17.56 8.71
C GLY A 40 8.94 16.92 9.91
N GLN A 41 8.87 15.60 9.91
CA GLN A 41 8.51 14.80 11.09
C GLN A 41 7.13 15.13 11.71
N LEU A 42 6.72 14.36 12.72
CA LEU A 42 5.41 14.52 13.35
C LEU A 42 5.26 15.88 14.05
N GLY A 43 6.36 16.42 14.58
CA GLY A 43 6.40 17.69 15.32
C GLY A 43 5.95 18.90 14.49
N GLY A 44 6.43 19.04 13.26
CA GLY A 44 6.01 20.14 12.38
C GLY A 44 4.52 20.08 12.04
N MET A 45 3.97 18.87 11.90
CA MET A 45 2.54 18.67 11.68
C MET A 45 1.72 19.04 12.92
N PHE A 46 2.20 18.68 14.11
CA PHE A 46 1.58 19.10 15.37
C PHE A 46 1.52 20.62 15.49
N GLN A 47 2.59 21.32 15.14
CA GLN A 47 2.65 22.78 15.21
C GLN A 47 1.60 23.45 14.32
N VAL A 48 1.51 23.05 13.04
CA VAL A 48 0.50 23.58 12.10
C VAL A 48 -0.91 23.39 12.64
N LEU A 49 -1.19 22.21 13.18
CA LEU A 49 -2.51 21.92 13.74
C LEU A 49 -2.81 22.79 14.95
N GLN A 50 -1.84 23.07 15.82
CA GLN A 50 -2.03 24.01 16.93
C GLN A 50 -2.32 25.43 16.44
N GLU A 51 -1.52 25.95 15.51
CA GLU A 51 -1.68 27.31 14.96
C GLU A 51 -3.06 27.52 14.33
N ARG A 52 -3.58 26.49 13.64
CA ARG A 52 -4.88 26.56 12.96
C ARG A 52 -6.07 26.16 13.83
N LYS A 53 -5.83 25.57 15.01
CA LYS A 53 -6.87 24.97 15.88
C LYS A 53 -8.02 25.91 16.19
N ALA A 54 -7.71 27.11 16.69
CA ALA A 54 -8.70 28.11 17.08
C ALA A 54 -9.46 28.67 15.86
N ALA A 55 -8.73 29.06 14.81
CA ALA A 55 -9.29 29.64 13.59
C ALA A 55 -10.23 28.67 12.83
N LEU A 56 -9.93 27.37 12.90
CA LEU A 56 -10.75 26.31 12.32
C LEU A 56 -11.76 25.72 13.30
N ARG A 57 -11.80 26.14 14.57
CA ARG A 57 -12.67 25.56 15.61
C ARG A 57 -12.51 24.04 15.74
N ILE A 58 -11.28 23.54 15.63
CA ILE A 58 -10.95 22.13 15.86
C ILE A 58 -10.94 21.91 17.38
N ARG A 59 -11.80 21.01 17.88
CA ARG A 59 -11.83 20.67 19.32
C ARG A 59 -10.59 19.88 19.71
N GLU A 60 -10.30 18.83 18.96
CA GLU A 60 -9.26 17.86 19.23
C GLU A 60 -8.74 17.29 17.92
N TYR A 61 -7.47 16.88 17.94
CA TYR A 61 -6.83 16.18 16.83
C TYR A 61 -5.83 15.17 17.40
N SER A 62 -5.55 14.13 16.62
CA SER A 62 -4.55 13.12 16.94
C SER A 62 -3.75 12.82 15.68
N LEU A 63 -2.44 12.64 15.86
CA LEU A 63 -1.54 12.19 14.82
C LEU A 63 -0.88 10.90 15.29
N SER A 64 -1.00 9.86 14.49
CA SER A 64 -0.35 8.57 14.75
C SER A 64 0.63 8.24 13.63
N GLN A 65 1.69 7.52 13.98
CA GLN A 65 2.57 6.89 13.02
C GLN A 65 2.30 5.39 13.05
N PRO A 66 2.34 4.71 11.90
CA PRO A 66 2.25 3.26 11.89
C PRO A 66 3.48 2.68 12.61
N THR A 67 3.27 1.64 13.41
CA THR A 67 4.37 0.92 14.07
C THR A 67 5.18 0.13 13.04
N LEU A 68 6.39 -0.28 13.40
CA LEU A 68 7.22 -1.11 12.52
C LEU A 68 6.51 -2.43 12.14
N GLU A 69 5.80 -3.03 13.09
CA GLU A 69 4.96 -4.21 12.87
C GLU A 69 3.85 -3.93 11.83
N GLN A 70 3.14 -2.81 11.95
CA GLN A 70 2.11 -2.44 10.98
C GLN A 70 2.70 -2.13 9.60
N VAL A 71 3.89 -1.53 9.54
CA VAL A 71 4.62 -1.34 8.28
C VAL A 71 4.99 -2.70 7.67
N PHE A 72 5.45 -3.65 8.50
CA PHE A 72 5.78 -5.00 8.08
C PHE A 72 4.55 -5.75 7.55
N ILE A 73 3.42 -5.71 8.26
CA ILE A 73 2.14 -6.30 7.80
C ILE A 73 1.70 -5.67 6.47
N ARG A 74 1.76 -4.33 6.35
CA ARG A 74 1.42 -3.63 5.11
C ARG A 74 2.35 -4.03 3.96
N PHE A 75 3.62 -4.31 4.24
CA PHE A 75 4.58 -4.77 3.25
C PHE A 75 4.28 -6.21 2.80
N ALA A 76 4.10 -7.13 3.74
CA ALA A 76 3.76 -8.53 3.46
C ALA A 76 2.44 -8.65 2.67
N ASN A 77 1.41 -7.91 3.07
CA ASN A 77 0.12 -7.90 2.37
C ASN A 77 0.24 -7.34 0.94
N ARG A 78 1.15 -6.40 0.69
CA ARG A 78 1.42 -5.88 -0.65
C ARG A 78 2.08 -6.93 -1.55
N GLN A 79 2.98 -7.75 -1.01
CA GLN A 79 3.62 -8.83 -1.76
C GLN A 79 2.61 -9.91 -2.16
N GLN A 80 1.73 -10.31 -1.24
CA GLN A 80 0.69 -11.30 -1.55
C GLN A 80 -0.29 -10.82 -2.63
N GLN A 81 -0.60 -9.52 -2.68
CA GLN A 81 -1.52 -8.96 -3.67
C GLN A 81 -0.92 -8.90 -5.09
N LEU A 82 0.42 -8.87 -5.20
CA LEU A 82 1.14 -8.95 -6.48
C LEU A 82 1.27 -10.40 -6.97
N GLU A 83 1.35 -11.37 -6.06
CA GLU A 83 1.43 -12.81 -6.38
C GLU A 83 0.08 -13.43 -6.75
N GLN A 84 -1.04 -12.85 -6.30
CA GLN A 84 -2.40 -13.33 -6.61
C GLN A 84 -2.90 -12.99 -8.03
N GLN A 85 -2.11 -12.29 -8.86
CA GLN A 85 -2.44 -12.05 -10.27
C GLN A 85 -1.76 -13.04 -11.25
N ASP A 86 -1.06 -14.06 -10.76
CA ASP A 86 -0.41 -15.09 -11.62
C ASP A 86 -0.75 -16.53 -11.21
N VAL A 87 -2.01 -16.78 -10.86
CA VAL A 87 -2.57 -18.16 -10.79
C VAL A 87 -3.65 -18.33 -11.86
N THR A 88 -3.28 -18.11 -13.12
CA THR A 88 -3.96 -18.81 -14.21
C THR A 88 -3.47 -20.25 -14.17
N PHE A 89 -4.37 -21.17 -13.80
CA PHE A 89 -4.18 -22.62 -13.78
C PHE A 89 -3.36 -23.13 -14.97
N ALA A 90 -2.03 -23.23 -14.83
CA ALA A 90 -1.21 -24.00 -15.73
C ALA A 90 -1.40 -25.48 -15.36
N GLN A 91 -2.48 -26.08 -15.86
CA GLN A 91 -2.52 -27.53 -15.94
C GLN A 91 -1.36 -27.97 -16.83
N PRO A 92 -0.51 -28.92 -16.41
CA PRO A 92 0.46 -29.50 -17.33
C PRO A 92 -0.35 -30.13 -18.47
N PRO A 93 -0.05 -29.81 -19.75
CA PRO A 93 -0.75 -30.42 -20.85
C PRO A 93 -0.54 -31.92 -20.73
N SER A 94 -1.64 -32.65 -20.60
CA SER A 94 -1.73 -34.12 -20.51
C SER A 94 -1.38 -34.80 -21.85
N MET A 95 -0.41 -34.23 -22.57
CA MET A 95 0.08 -34.63 -23.88
C MET A 95 1.41 -35.41 -23.78
N TRP A 96 1.60 -36.20 -22.72
CA TRP A 96 2.73 -37.13 -22.66
C TRP A 96 2.33 -38.48 -22.04
N THR A 97 1.07 -38.91 -22.13
CA THR A 97 0.69 -40.21 -21.56
C THR A 97 -0.07 -41.12 -22.52
N ARG A 98 0.25 -41.06 -23.81
CA ARG A 98 -0.21 -42.13 -24.72
C ARG A 98 0.78 -42.42 -25.84
N MET A 99 1.09 -43.72 -25.94
CA MET A 99 1.87 -44.45 -26.95
C MET A 99 3.38 -44.52 -26.76
N THR A 100 3.82 -45.33 -25.79
CA THR A 100 5.04 -46.12 -25.97
C THR A 100 4.75 -47.21 -27.01
N GLY A 101 5.31 -47.07 -28.21
CA GLY A 101 5.14 -48.01 -29.31
C GLY A 101 6.26 -47.92 -30.33
N GLY A 102 7.46 -48.37 -29.94
CA GLY A 102 8.49 -48.86 -30.86
C GLY A 102 9.40 -47.83 -31.51
N GLY A 103 10.71 -48.04 -31.36
CA GLY A 103 11.70 -47.65 -32.36
C GLY A 103 12.49 -46.37 -32.08
N GLY A 104 13.70 -46.55 -31.53
CA GLY A 104 14.92 -45.78 -31.77
C GLY A 104 14.82 -44.27 -32.07
N GLY A 105 15.31 -43.46 -31.13
CA GLY A 105 15.67 -42.07 -31.40
C GLY A 105 15.87 -41.29 -30.11
N SER A 106 17.12 -40.90 -29.82
CA SER A 106 17.44 -39.97 -28.74
C SER A 106 16.67 -38.67 -28.91
N SER A 107 15.89 -38.27 -27.90
CA SER A 107 15.40 -36.91 -27.76
C SER A 107 15.53 -36.49 -26.30
N VAL A 108 16.58 -35.72 -26.02
CA VAL A 108 16.88 -35.13 -24.72
C VAL A 108 15.78 -34.13 -24.34
N ALA A 109 15.21 -34.30 -23.15
CA ALA A 109 14.28 -33.34 -22.55
C ALA A 109 15.02 -32.05 -22.15
N PRO A 110 14.39 -30.86 -22.23
CA PRO A 110 15.01 -29.64 -21.74
C PRO A 110 15.05 -29.66 -20.20
N VAL A 111 16.23 -29.46 -19.63
CA VAL A 111 16.43 -29.34 -18.17
C VAL A 111 15.78 -28.04 -17.70
N ALA A 112 14.89 -28.14 -16.72
CA ALA A 112 14.31 -26.98 -16.06
C ALA A 112 15.40 -26.26 -15.24
N VAL A 113 15.77 -25.04 -15.65
CA VAL A 113 16.65 -24.16 -14.86
C VAL A 113 15.86 -23.65 -13.67
N GLN A 114 16.25 -24.08 -12.47
CA GLN A 114 15.76 -23.54 -11.20
C GLN A 114 16.45 -22.19 -10.92
N PRO A 115 15.71 -21.15 -10.52
CA PRO A 115 16.31 -19.89 -10.09
C PRO A 115 16.96 -20.05 -8.72
N GLN A 116 18.12 -19.41 -8.54
CA GLN A 116 18.90 -19.35 -7.29
C GLN A 116 18.19 -18.54 -6.21
#